data_AF-A0A8J8M7Z3-F1
#
_entry.id   AF-A0A8J8M7Z3-F1
#
_cell.length_a   1.000
_cell.length_b   1.000
_cell.length_c   1.000
_cell.angle_alpha   90.00
_cell.angle_beta   90.00
_cell.angle_gamma   90.00
#
_symmetry.space_group_name_H-M   'P 1'
#
loop_
_entity.id
_entity.type
_entity.pdbx_description
1 polymer ?
#
loop_
_entity_poly.entity_id
_entity_poly.type
_entity_poly.pdbx_seq_one_letter_code
_entity_poly.pdbx_strand_id
1 'polypeptide(L)'
;MRVLSDAIVNKKMVTVIYCNADQLITKRNIEPVMLKYMWYTWYVAAYCLDKQDYRIFKLNRIQEIVQSNIDFGCDVFYEVFGDEVPARMTLTTDFFDDRCLCMMDAVAYKKK
;
A
#
# COMPACT_ATOMS: atom_id res chain seq x y z
N MET A 1 8.41 -7.82 0.14
CA MET A 1 7.46 -7.30 1.15
C MET A 1 8.17 -6.36 2.14
N ARG A 2 9.29 -6.79 2.75
CA ARG A 2 10.08 -6.00 3.71
C ARG A 2 10.40 -4.56 3.29
N VAL A 3 10.78 -4.34 2.02
CA VAL A 3 11.10 -2.99 1.52
C VAL A 3 9.91 -2.02 1.60
N LEU A 4 8.68 -2.49 1.32
CA LEU A 4 7.49 -1.64 1.38
C LEU A 4 7.08 -1.37 2.83
N SER A 5 7.13 -2.38 3.71
CA SER A 5 6.84 -2.17 5.13
C SER A 5 7.85 -1.21 5.76
N ASP A 6 9.13 -1.37 5.46
CA ASP A 6 10.19 -0.51 5.97
C ASP A 6 10.04 0.92 5.42
N ALA A 7 9.67 1.06 4.14
CA ALA A 7 9.41 2.36 3.54
C ALA A 7 8.18 3.07 4.15
N ILE A 8 7.10 2.35 4.44
CA ILE A 8 5.93 2.92 5.13
C ILE A 8 6.32 3.39 6.54
N VAL A 9 6.96 2.52 7.32
CA VAL A 9 7.35 2.82 8.71
C VAL A 9 8.30 4.00 8.81
N ASN A 10 9.25 4.10 7.86
CA ASN A 10 10.24 5.18 7.83
C ASN A 10 9.80 6.36 6.97
N LYS A 11 8.55 6.39 6.48
CA LYS A 11 8.00 7.43 5.61
C LYS A 11 8.90 7.75 4.40
N LYS A 12 9.45 6.70 3.77
CA LYS A 12 10.35 6.79 2.62
C LYS A 12 9.62 6.55 1.30
N MET A 13 9.87 7.41 0.33
CA MET A 13 9.32 7.25 -1.01
C MET A 13 9.93 6.02 -1.68
N VAL A 14 9.14 5.35 -2.50
CA VAL A 14 9.54 4.15 -3.22
C VAL A 14 9.33 4.35 -4.71
N THR A 15 10.30 3.89 -5.49
CA THR A 15 10.17 3.75 -6.93
C THR A 15 9.78 2.31 -7.25
N VAL A 16 8.72 2.13 -8.03
CA VAL A 16 8.28 0.81 -8.48
C VAL A 16 8.29 0.70 -10.00
N ILE A 17 8.73 -0.44 -10.51
CA ILE A 17 8.54 -0.84 -11.91
C ILE A 17 7.24 -1.64 -11.97
N TYR A 18 6.18 -1.02 -12.49
CA TYR A 18 4.82 -1.54 -12.43
C TYR A 18 4.29 -1.91 -13.82
N CYS A 19 3.80 -3.14 -13.95
CA CYS A 19 3.12 -3.63 -15.14
C CYS A 19 1.60 -3.46 -14.99
N ASN A 20 0.97 -2.67 -15.84
CA ASN A 20 -0.49 -2.44 -15.78
C ASN A 20 -1.28 -3.61 -16.40
N ALA A 21 -2.62 -3.49 -16.45
CA ALA A 21 -3.48 -4.52 -17.04
C ALA A 21 -3.24 -4.71 -18.56
N ASP A 22 -2.81 -3.65 -19.24
CA ASP A 22 -2.50 -3.64 -20.67
C ASP A 22 -1.05 -4.09 -20.97
N GLN A 23 -0.37 -4.69 -19.99
CA GLN A 23 1.03 -5.14 -20.07
C GLN A 23 2.07 -4.02 -20.29
N LEU A 24 1.68 -2.76 -20.09
CA LEU A 24 2.60 -1.62 -20.14
C LEU A 24 3.38 -1.52 -18.84
N ILE A 25 4.71 -1.58 -18.98
CA ILE A 25 5.65 -1.41 -17.88
C ILE A 25 5.92 0.09 -17.73
N THR A 26 5.68 0.60 -16.52
CA THR A 26 5.91 2.01 -16.20
C THR A 26 6.67 2.13 -14.90
N LYS A 27 7.61 3.08 -14.84
CA LYS A 27 8.26 3.49 -13.60
C LYS A 27 7.33 4.45 -12.87
N ARG A 28 7.07 4.21 -11.59
CA ARG A 28 6.22 5.06 -10.74
C ARG A 28 6.95 5.43 -9.47
N ASN A 29 6.95 6.72 -9.15
CA ASN A 29 7.36 7.18 -7.82
C ASN A 29 6.11 7.25 -6.95
N ILE A 30 6.14 6.53 -5.83
CA ILE A 30 5.00 6.39 -4.94
C ILE A 30 5.41 6.63 -3.49
N GLU A 31 4.51 7.24 -2.74
CA GLU A 31 4.62 7.40 -1.29
C GLU A 31 3.74 6.33 -0.66
N PRO A 32 4.31 5.17 -0.26
CA PRO A 32 3.52 4.05 0.23
C PRO A 32 2.94 4.39 1.59
N VAL A 33 1.63 4.23 1.75
CA VAL A 33 0.92 4.57 2.99
C VAL A 33 0.52 3.31 3.75
N MET A 34 0.04 2.29 3.05
CA MET A 34 -0.54 1.10 3.67
C MET A 34 -0.36 -0.15 2.81
N LEU A 35 -0.11 -1.29 3.47
CA LEU A 35 -0.21 -2.62 2.85
C LEU A 35 -1.57 -3.24 3.16
N LYS A 36 -2.16 -3.84 2.13
CA LYS A 36 -3.50 -4.41 2.18
C LYS A 36 -3.53 -5.77 1.50
N TYR A 37 -3.97 -6.81 2.18
CA TYR A 37 -4.24 -8.11 1.56
C TYR A 37 -5.74 -8.18 1.22
N MET A 38 -6.06 -8.33 -0.08
CA MET A 38 -7.43 -8.44 -0.58
C MET A 38 -7.51 -9.47 -1.70
N TRP A 39 -8.63 -10.19 -1.83
CA TRP A 39 -8.89 -11.06 -2.99
C TRP A 39 -7.70 -11.99 -3.31
N TYR A 40 -7.10 -12.58 -2.28
CA TYR A 40 -5.93 -13.46 -2.37
C TYR A 40 -4.67 -12.82 -2.95
N THR A 41 -4.53 -11.49 -2.88
CA THR A 41 -3.34 -10.80 -3.34
C THR A 41 -3.02 -9.56 -2.50
N TRP A 42 -1.74 -9.21 -2.48
CA TRP A 42 -1.27 -8.04 -1.76
C TRP A 42 -1.37 -6.78 -2.62
N TYR A 43 -1.70 -5.67 -1.97
CA TYR A 43 -1.77 -4.34 -2.52
C TYR A 43 -1.00 -3.35 -1.64
N VAL A 44 -0.50 -2.29 -2.26
CA VAL A 44 -0.02 -1.10 -1.56
C VAL A 44 -0.89 0.09 -1.98
N ALA A 45 -1.49 0.76 -0.99
CA ALA A 45 -2.09 2.07 -1.19
C ALA A 45 -0.99 3.12 -1.07
N ALA A 46 -0.88 3.99 -2.05
CA ALA A 46 0.20 4.97 -2.12
C ALA A 46 -0.23 6.22 -2.89
N TYR A 47 0.32 7.37 -2.51
CA TYR A 47 0.20 8.57 -3.32
C TYR A 47 1.15 8.47 -4.50
N CYS A 48 0.62 8.54 -5.73
CA CYS A 48 1.41 8.44 -6.95
C CYS A 48 1.80 9.83 -7.43
N LEU A 49 3.09 10.17 -7.38
CA LEU A 49 3.59 11.50 -7.76
C LEU A 49 3.34 11.80 -9.25
N ASP A 50 3.42 10.78 -10.11
CA ASP A 50 3.18 10.94 -11.55
C ASP A 50 1.74 11.33 -11.89
N LYS A 51 0.79 10.98 -11.02
CA LYS A 51 -0.65 11.22 -11.23
C LYS A 51 -1.24 12.19 -10.22
N GLN A 52 -0.45 12.60 -9.23
CA GLN A 52 -0.84 13.48 -8.13
C GLN A 52 -2.15 13.02 -7.46
N ASP A 53 -2.23 11.71 -7.20
CA ASP A 53 -3.46 11.07 -6.73
C ASP A 53 -3.15 9.78 -5.95
N TYR A 54 -4.03 9.41 -5.03
CA TYR A 54 -3.94 8.18 -4.24
C TYR A 54 -4.39 6.98 -5.09
N ARG A 55 -3.54 5.96 -5.17
CA ARG A 55 -3.79 4.76 -5.97
C ARG A 55 -3.39 3.50 -5.24
N ILE A 56 -4.01 2.40 -5.66
CA ILE A 56 -3.73 1.08 -5.15
C ILE A 56 -2.96 0.29 -6.21
N PHE A 57 -1.80 -0.23 -5.85
CA PHE A 57 -0.93 -1.03 -6.71
C PHE A 57 -0.91 -2.48 -6.25
N LYS A 58 -1.24 -3.41 -7.15
CA LYS A 58 -1.09 -4.85 -6.91
C LYS A 58 0.40 -5.22 -6.77
N LEU A 59 0.79 -5.85 -5.67
CA LEU A 59 2.18 -6.26 -5.43
C LEU A 59 2.66 -7.28 -6.45
N ASN A 60 1.80 -8.20 -6.90
CA ASN A 60 2.16 -9.21 -7.89
C ASN A 60 2.42 -8.63 -9.30
N ARG A 61 2.11 -7.35 -9.53
CA ARG A 61 2.40 -6.63 -10.77
C ARG A 61 3.61 -5.71 -10.68
N ILE A 62 4.23 -5.63 -9.51
CA ILE A 62 5.47 -4.88 -9.30
C ILE A 62 6.63 -5.82 -9.62
N GLN A 63 7.43 -5.46 -10.62
CA GLN A 63 8.61 -6.22 -11.04
C GLN A 63 9.82 -5.88 -10.18
N GLU A 64 9.94 -4.61 -9.77
CA GLU A 64 11.07 -4.13 -8.98
C GLU A 64 10.62 -3.02 -8.03
N ILE A 65 11.24 -2.98 -6.85
CA ILE A 65 10.97 -2.02 -5.78
C ILE A 65 12.30 -1.46 -5.30
N VAL A 66 12.46 -0.15 -5.40
CA VAL A 66 13.64 0.56 -4.91
C VAL A 66 13.20 1.62 -3.92
N GLN A 67 13.57 1.44 -2.66
CA GLN A 67 13.37 2.47 -1.64
C GLN A 67 14.33 3.63 -1.91
N SER A 68 13.81 4.85 -1.85
CA SER A 68 14.60 6.06 -1.92
C SER A 68 14.94 6.57 -0.52
N ASN A 69 15.92 7.47 -0.42
CA ASN A 69 16.23 8.18 0.81
C ASN A 69 15.34 9.43 1.01
N ILE A 70 14.40 9.68 0.10
CA ILE A 70 13.52 10.84 0.14
C ILE A 70 12.40 10.55 1.13
N ASP A 71 12.29 11.39 2.16
CA ASP A 71 11.17 11.38 3.09
C ASP A 71 9.92 11.97 2.44
N PHE A 72 8.75 11.42 2.74
CA PHE A 72 7.47 12.02 2.41
C PHE A 72 6.64 12.28 3.67
N GLY A 73 5.86 13.36 3.64
CA GLY A 73 5.14 13.87 4.81
C GLY A 73 3.63 13.73 4.74
N CYS A 74 3.09 13.01 3.75
CA CYS A 74 1.66 12.92 3.55
C CYS A 74 1.01 11.96 4.57
N ASP A 75 0.72 12.47 5.77
CA ASP A 75 -0.22 11.86 6.73
C ASP A 75 -1.70 12.10 6.33
N VAL A 76 -1.94 12.57 5.10
CA VAL A 76 -3.24 13.02 4.59
C VAL A 76 -4.21 11.85 4.39
N PHE A 77 -3.75 10.60 4.30
CA PHE A 77 -4.65 9.46 4.10
C PHE A 77 -5.61 9.27 5.28
N TYR A 78 -5.12 9.33 6.52
CA TYR A 78 -6.00 9.22 7.71
C TYR A 78 -6.84 10.48 7.92
N GLU A 79 -6.37 11.66 7.47
CA GLU A 79 -7.16 12.90 7.53
C GLU A 79 -8.29 12.92 6.47
N VAL A 80 -8.04 12.35 5.28
CA VAL A 80 -9.00 12.33 4.16
C VAL A 80 -9.96 11.14 4.23
N PHE A 81 -9.52 10.01 4.77
CA PHE A 81 -10.31 8.78 4.81
C PHE A 81 -10.68 8.36 6.24
N GLY A 82 -10.14 8.97 7.30
CA GLY A 82 -10.44 8.56 8.68
C GLY A 82 -10.20 7.06 8.91
N ASP A 83 -11.12 6.42 9.62
CA ASP A 83 -11.24 4.94 9.69
C ASP A 83 -12.14 4.37 8.56
N GLU A 84 -12.70 5.23 7.70
CA GLU A 84 -13.65 4.88 6.65
C GLU A 84 -12.98 4.79 5.28
N VAL A 85 -12.75 3.55 4.84
CA VAL A 85 -12.20 3.26 3.51
C VAL A 85 -13.25 3.62 2.43
N PRO A 86 -12.90 4.37 1.36
CA PRO A 86 -13.88 4.87 0.39
C PRO A 86 -14.65 3.73 -0.30
N ALA A 87 -15.96 3.64 -0.02
CA ALA A 87 -17.11 2.94 -0.63
C ALA A 87 -16.97 1.51 -1.22
N ARG A 88 -15.77 0.98 -1.47
CA ARG A 88 -15.51 -0.39 -1.88
C ARG A 88 -14.37 -0.99 -1.06
N MET A 89 -14.69 -1.34 0.19
CA MET A 89 -14.68 -2.71 0.72
C MET A 89 -14.45 -2.72 2.22
N THR A 90 -15.44 -3.31 2.90
CA THR A 90 -15.55 -3.68 4.30
C THR A 90 -14.46 -4.68 4.73
N LEU A 91 -13.69 -4.37 5.77
CA LEU A 91 -13.60 -5.09 7.05
C LEU A 91 -12.35 -4.67 7.85
N THR A 92 -12.47 -4.85 9.17
CA THR A 92 -11.73 -4.33 10.33
C THR A 92 -10.20 -4.43 10.25
N THR A 93 -9.54 -3.44 10.87
CA THR A 93 -8.09 -3.22 10.81
C THR A 93 -7.41 -3.54 12.14
N ASP A 94 -6.34 -4.34 12.09
CA ASP A 94 -5.39 -4.52 13.20
C ASP A 94 -4.02 -3.96 12.80
N PHE A 95 -3.29 -3.39 13.76
CA PHE A 95 -1.95 -2.84 13.55
C PHE A 95 -0.92 -3.96 13.40
N PHE A 96 0.00 -3.80 12.44
CA PHE A 96 1.18 -4.66 12.30
C PHE A 96 2.33 -4.24 13.22
N ASP A 97 2.37 -2.95 13.58
CA ASP A 97 3.24 -2.29 14.58
C ASP A 97 2.62 -0.92 14.94
N ASP A 98 3.13 -0.23 15.96
CA ASP A 98 2.69 1.12 16.41
C ASP A 98 2.72 2.19 15.30
N ARG A 99 3.37 1.89 14.18
CA ARG A 99 3.62 2.80 13.05
C ARG A 99 3.05 2.30 11.72
N CYS A 100 2.45 1.10 11.69
CA CYS A 100 2.01 0.49 10.44
C CYS A 100 0.71 -0.27 10.63
N LEU A 101 -0.33 0.19 9.94
CA LEU A 101 -1.62 -0.47 9.87
C LEU A 101 -1.59 -1.47 8.71
N CYS A 102 -1.87 -2.74 8.97
CA CYS A 102 -1.89 -3.79 7.94
C CYS A 102 -3.25 -4.47 7.95
N MET A 103 -4.00 -4.30 6.87
CA MET A 103 -5.28 -4.99 6.74
C MET A 103 -5.03 -6.38 6.15
N MET A 104 -5.04 -7.40 7.02
CA MET A 104 -5.01 -8.81 6.64
C MET A 104 -6.44 -9.34 6.61
N ASP A 105 -6.95 -9.68 5.42
CA ASP A 105 -8.24 -10.40 5.32
C ASP A 105 -8.22 -11.64 6.25
N ALA A 106 -9.23 -11.74 7.11
CA ALA A 106 -9.37 -12.80 8.10
C ALA A 106 -9.32 -14.21 7.49
N VAL A 107 -8.55 -15.11 8.11
CA VAL A 107 -8.76 -16.56 7.98
C VAL A 107 -9.33 -17.07 9.29
N ALA A 108 -10.63 -17.38 9.30
CA ALA A 108 -11.29 -18.03 10.41
C ALA A 108 -11.04 -19.55 10.36
N TYR A 109 -10.57 -20.14 11.45
CA TYR A 109 -10.55 -21.59 11.66
C TYR A 109 -11.59 -22.00 12.71
N LYS A 110 -12.38 -23.04 12.37
CA LYS A 110 -13.39 -23.63 13.24
C LYS A 110 -12.74 -24.33 14.43
N LYS A 111 -13.23 -24.03 15.64
CA LYS A 111 -12.80 -24.67 16.88
C LYS A 111 -13.08 -26.18 16.84
N LYS A 112 -12.10 -27.00 17.20
CA LYS A 112 -12.33 -28.27 17.90
C LYS A 112 -11.95 -28.06 19.36
#